data_AF-A0A3B0JWR8-F1
#
_entry.id   AF-A0A3B0JWR8-F1
#
_cell.length_a   1.000
_cell.length_b   1.000
_cell.length_c   1.000
_cell.angle_alpha   90.00
_cell.angle_beta   90.00
_cell.angle_gamma   90.00
#
_symmetry.space_group_name_H-M   'P 1'
#
loop_
_entity.id
_entity.type
_entity.pdbx_description
1 polymer ?
#
loop_
_entity_poly.entity_id
_entity_poly.type
_entity_poly.pdbx_seq_one_letter_code
_entity_poly.pdbx_strand_id
1 'polypeptide(L)'
;MNERRENVSQRENTTLGHQQRDEFAWDFMVGTFDWQLYTICIEIAAQALLIAITIAVARKCLMRGLSRTAEHAFYCILGFFLAPGEALLSKHSWLLVRLIGLHTLDLMHIALGLLGFYSGCIGLLPKSRWYGHKPCICITHSLTKHGFCGLLGLFLTAGCLLSGLALLGVRNVSLNLSHRLFGLSGFFCSICSQWFAYNSGFARREWREQHIKLLKLGTLAIILTVAHYELWCLARDIVQLMPKETFEIFHRD
;
A
#
# COMPACT_ATOMS: atom_id res chain seq x y z
N MET A 1 -37.01 -21.14 -66.77
CA MET A 1 -36.48 -19.98 -66.02
C MET A 1 -36.19 -20.41 -64.59
N ASN A 2 -35.00 -20.97 -64.42
CA ASN A 2 -34.26 -21.16 -63.17
C ASN A 2 -32.80 -21.51 -63.55
N GLU A 3 -31.85 -21.03 -62.75
CA GLU A 3 -30.41 -21.40 -62.65
C GLU A 3 -29.38 -21.00 -63.74
N ARG A 4 -28.45 -20.11 -63.35
CA ARG A 4 -26.96 -20.22 -63.48
C ARG A 4 -26.31 -18.97 -62.86
N ARG A 5 -25.70 -19.04 -61.66
CA ARG A 5 -24.30 -19.38 -61.33
C ARG A 5 -23.22 -18.46 -61.93
N GLU A 6 -22.40 -17.97 -60.98
CA GLU A 6 -20.95 -17.76 -61.04
C GLU A 6 -20.37 -16.45 -61.63
N ASN A 7 -19.36 -15.94 -60.91
CA ASN A 7 -18.51 -14.76 -61.14
C ASN A 7 -19.16 -13.45 -60.67
N VAL A 8 -18.75 -12.81 -59.57
CA VAL A 8 -17.42 -12.23 -59.37
C VAL A 8 -17.04 -12.26 -57.88
N SER A 9 -16.18 -13.21 -57.53
CA SER A 9 -15.23 -13.13 -56.42
C SER A 9 -13.92 -12.62 -57.03
N GLN A 10 -13.43 -11.44 -56.60
CA GLN A 10 -12.04 -10.94 -56.65
C GLN A 10 -12.03 -9.41 -56.84
N ARG A 11 -12.13 -8.70 -55.72
CA ARG A 11 -11.45 -7.41 -55.48
C ARG A 11 -11.23 -7.36 -53.97
N GLU A 12 -10.13 -7.94 -53.51
CA GLU A 12 -9.00 -7.16 -52.99
C GLU A 12 -9.45 -6.33 -51.78
N ASN A 13 -9.42 -6.81 -50.53
CA ASN A 13 -8.48 -7.70 -49.85
C ASN A 13 -7.01 -7.22 -49.88
N THR A 14 -6.78 -5.91 -49.72
CA THR A 14 -5.42 -5.35 -49.57
C THR A 14 -5.35 -4.07 -48.69
N THR A 15 -6.10 -4.01 -47.58
CA THR A 15 -5.88 -2.98 -46.52
C THR A 15 -5.88 -3.54 -45.09
N LEU A 16 -5.66 -4.84 -44.93
CA LEU A 16 -5.35 -5.47 -43.63
C LEU A 16 -3.89 -5.94 -43.55
N GLY A 17 -3.02 -5.35 -44.37
CA GLY A 17 -1.59 -5.62 -44.41
C GLY A 17 -0.78 -4.65 -43.55
N HIS A 18 -1.11 -4.53 -42.26
CA HIS A 18 -0.11 -4.20 -41.23
C HIS A 18 -0.63 -4.46 -39.81
N GLN A 19 -1.44 -5.51 -39.62
CA GLN A 19 -1.64 -6.05 -38.29
C GLN A 19 -0.51 -7.04 -37.97
N GLN A 20 0.72 -6.52 -38.02
CA GLN A 20 1.87 -7.11 -37.34
C GLN A 20 1.62 -6.86 -35.84
N ARG A 21 0.61 -7.55 -35.29
CA ARG A 21 0.40 -7.67 -33.85
C ARG A 21 1.70 -8.25 -33.30
N ASP A 22 2.55 -7.42 -32.72
CA ASP A 22 3.15 -7.52 -31.39
C ASP A 22 3.46 -8.91 -30.79
N GLU A 23 3.63 -9.96 -31.59
CA GLU A 23 4.00 -11.30 -31.14
C GLU A 23 5.44 -11.28 -30.60
N PHE A 24 6.31 -10.47 -31.22
CA PHE A 24 7.68 -10.25 -30.77
C PHE A 24 7.78 -9.51 -29.43
N ALA A 25 6.83 -8.63 -29.12
CA ALA A 25 6.81 -7.92 -27.84
C ALA A 25 6.37 -8.84 -26.70
N TRP A 26 5.46 -9.79 -26.96
CA TRP A 26 4.98 -10.73 -25.94
C TRP A 26 6.05 -11.74 -25.53
N ASP A 27 6.79 -12.33 -26.47
CA ASP A 27 7.87 -13.27 -26.11
C ASP A 27 9.05 -12.57 -25.43
N PHE A 28 9.34 -11.33 -25.80
CA PHE A 28 10.31 -10.49 -25.09
C PHE A 28 9.81 -10.12 -23.69
N MET A 29 8.52 -9.80 -23.50
CA MET A 29 7.91 -9.48 -22.19
C MET A 29 7.81 -10.72 -21.29
N VAL A 30 7.50 -11.88 -21.84
CA VAL A 30 7.43 -13.18 -21.13
C VAL A 30 8.83 -13.68 -20.77
N GLY A 31 9.84 -13.41 -21.61
CA GLY A 31 11.24 -13.75 -21.36
C GLY A 31 12.01 -12.76 -20.47
N THR A 32 11.61 -11.49 -20.39
CA THR A 32 12.23 -10.47 -19.51
C THR A 32 11.61 -10.41 -18.12
N PHE A 33 10.39 -10.92 -17.93
CA PHE A 33 9.76 -11.07 -16.63
C PHE A 33 9.77 -12.54 -16.22
N ASP A 34 10.93 -13.04 -15.76
CA ASP A 34 10.87 -14.00 -14.67
C ASP A 34 10.07 -13.31 -13.55
N TRP A 35 8.87 -13.83 -13.27
CA TRP A 35 7.96 -13.30 -12.26
C TRP A 35 8.69 -13.01 -10.94
N GLN A 36 9.71 -13.83 -10.62
CA GLN A 36 10.55 -13.66 -9.44
C GLN A 36 11.43 -12.40 -9.51
N LEU A 37 12.09 -12.16 -10.65
CA LEU A 37 12.93 -10.97 -10.86
C LEU A 37 12.09 -9.69 -10.80
N TYR A 38 10.88 -9.70 -11.37
CA TYR A 38 9.96 -8.57 -11.29
C TYR A 38 9.55 -8.26 -9.85
N THR A 39 9.13 -9.27 -9.10
CA THR A 39 8.75 -9.10 -7.69
C THR A 39 9.92 -8.56 -6.87
N ILE A 40 11.14 -9.09 -7.07
CA ILE A 40 12.35 -8.58 -6.38
C ILE A 40 12.61 -7.11 -6.72
N CYS A 41 12.52 -6.74 -8.00
CA CYS A 41 12.72 -5.34 -8.43
C CYS A 41 11.70 -4.39 -7.80
N ILE A 42 10.42 -4.79 -7.74
CA ILE A 42 9.38 -3.99 -7.08
C ILE A 42 9.61 -3.89 -5.57
N GLU A 43 9.96 -4.99 -4.90
CA GLU A 43 10.25 -4.99 -3.46
C GLU A 43 11.39 -4.01 -3.14
N ILE A 44 12.51 -4.09 -3.88
CA ILE A 44 13.66 -3.20 -3.68
C ILE A 44 13.27 -1.75 -3.93
N ALA A 45 12.50 -1.47 -5.00
CA ALA A 45 12.03 -0.12 -5.29
C ALA A 45 11.11 0.41 -4.19
N ALA A 46 10.20 -0.43 -3.68
CA ALA A 46 9.28 -0.07 -2.60
C ALA A 46 10.03 0.27 -1.31
N GLN A 47 10.99 -0.57 -0.91
CA GLN A 47 11.83 -0.34 0.27
C GLN A 47 12.67 0.94 0.12
N ALA A 48 13.33 1.12 -1.03
CA ALA A 48 14.13 2.31 -1.28
C ALA A 48 13.29 3.60 -1.19
N LEU A 49 12.07 3.59 -1.75
CA LEU A 49 11.14 4.72 -1.67
C LEU A 49 10.64 4.97 -0.25
N LEU A 50 10.23 3.94 0.49
CA LEU A 50 9.81 4.03 1.90
C LEU A 50 10.91 4.67 2.76
N ILE A 51 12.13 4.14 2.65
CA ILE A 51 13.29 4.64 3.40
C ILE A 51 13.62 6.08 2.99
N ALA A 52 13.67 6.38 1.69
CA ALA A 52 14.00 7.72 1.21
C ALA A 52 13.01 8.80 1.69
N ILE A 53 11.70 8.54 1.60
CA ILE A 53 10.68 9.47 2.10
C ILE A 53 10.78 9.60 3.61
N THR A 54 10.97 8.49 4.32
CA THR A 54 11.09 8.50 5.78
C THR A 54 12.28 9.34 6.22
N ILE A 55 13.46 9.14 5.61
CA ILE A 55 14.65 9.95 5.90
C ILE A 55 14.40 11.43 5.58
N ALA A 56 13.79 11.74 4.44
CA ALA A 56 13.52 13.12 4.05
C ALA A 56 12.62 13.85 5.06
N VAL A 57 11.58 13.19 5.56
CA VAL A 57 10.66 13.73 6.56
C VAL A 57 11.31 13.77 7.95
N ALA A 58 11.91 12.66 8.38
CA ALA A 58 12.51 12.51 9.70
C ALA A 58 13.66 13.50 9.93
N ARG A 59 14.56 13.63 8.94
CA ARG A 59 15.68 14.59 9.00
C ARG A 59 15.18 16.01 9.22
N LYS A 60 14.13 16.41 8.50
CA LYS A 60 13.54 17.76 8.65
C LYS A 60 12.93 17.96 10.03
N CYS A 61 12.27 16.95 10.58
CA CYS A 61 11.71 17.02 11.92
C CYS A 61 12.79 17.11 13.01
N LEU A 62 13.90 16.36 12.84
CA LEU A 62 15.05 16.42 13.74
C LEU A 62 15.74 17.79 13.69
N MET A 63 15.91 18.38 12.51
CA MET A 63 16.45 19.74 12.36
C MET A 63 15.59 20.81 13.05
N ARG A 64 14.30 20.53 13.28
CA ARG A 64 13.36 21.39 14.02
C ARG A 64 13.31 21.07 15.53
N GLY A 65 14.22 20.24 16.01
CA GLY A 65 14.36 19.86 17.41
C GLY A 65 13.15 19.10 17.95
N LEU A 66 12.43 18.38 17.08
CA LEU A 66 11.23 17.62 17.45
C LEU A 66 10.24 18.44 18.29
N SER A 67 10.00 19.69 17.90
CA SER A 67 9.05 20.55 18.60
C SER A 67 7.65 20.48 17.98
N ARG A 68 6.63 20.24 18.82
CA ARG A 68 5.19 20.28 18.46
C ARG A 68 4.84 19.42 17.23
N THR A 69 4.55 20.05 16.09
CA THR A 69 4.16 19.36 14.85
C THR A 69 5.28 18.52 14.26
N ALA A 70 6.56 18.91 14.47
CA ALA A 70 7.69 18.13 14.01
C ALA A 70 7.81 16.80 14.76
N GLU A 71 7.52 16.79 16.07
CA GLU A 71 7.47 15.57 16.88
C GLU A 71 6.40 14.60 16.36
N HIS A 72 5.19 15.12 16.16
CA HIS A 72 4.08 14.36 15.58
C HIS A 72 4.45 13.75 14.22
N ALA A 73 4.98 14.58 13.31
CA ALA A 73 5.35 14.12 11.97
C ALA A 73 6.49 13.08 12.00
N PHE A 74 7.47 13.23 12.90
CA PHE A 74 8.57 12.28 13.06
C PHE A 74 8.09 10.91 13.52
N TYR A 75 7.29 10.86 14.58
CA TYR A 75 6.80 9.60 15.11
C TYR A 75 5.76 8.96 14.19
N CYS A 76 4.90 9.74 13.54
CA CYS A 76 3.94 9.20 12.57
C CYS A 76 4.62 8.66 11.30
N ILE A 77 5.69 9.29 10.79
CA ILE A 77 6.40 8.75 9.61
C ILE A 77 7.13 7.43 9.94
N LEU A 78 7.64 7.27 11.16
CA LEU A 78 8.22 6.00 11.59
C LEU A 78 7.13 4.95 11.84
N GLY A 79 6.08 5.33 12.56
CA GLY A 79 5.11 4.40 13.11
C GLY A 79 3.94 4.01 12.23
N PHE A 80 3.46 4.94 11.41
CA PHE A 80 2.31 4.72 10.54
C PHE A 80 2.66 4.67 9.06
N PHE A 81 3.94 4.82 8.71
CA PHE A 81 4.40 4.77 7.33
C PHE A 81 5.54 3.78 7.13
N LEU A 82 6.71 3.99 7.76
CA LEU A 82 7.86 3.09 7.58
C LEU A 82 7.58 1.70 8.13
N ALA A 83 7.29 1.57 9.44
CA ALA A 83 7.17 0.27 10.08
C ALA A 83 6.02 -0.59 9.51
N PRO A 84 4.81 -0.07 9.26
CA PRO A 84 3.75 -0.85 8.63
C PRO A 84 4.06 -1.17 7.15
N GLY A 85 4.70 -0.26 6.42
CA GLY A 85 5.14 -0.51 5.04
C GLY A 85 6.15 -1.64 4.96
N GLU A 86 7.16 -1.63 5.83
CA GLU A 86 8.14 -2.71 5.93
C GLU A 86 7.50 -4.02 6.41
N ALA A 87 6.55 -3.98 7.35
CA ALA A 87 5.86 -5.18 7.82
C ALA A 87 5.06 -5.87 6.69
N LEU A 88 4.44 -5.09 5.79
CA LEU A 88 3.73 -5.58 4.61
C LEU A 88 4.70 -6.16 3.56
N LEU A 89 5.80 -5.46 3.27
CA LEU A 89 6.80 -5.92 2.31
C LEU A 89 7.54 -7.17 2.79
N SER A 90 7.95 -7.19 4.07
CA SER A 90 8.81 -8.23 4.59
C SER A 90 8.13 -9.59 4.53
N LYS A 91 6.83 -9.66 4.83
CA LYS A 91 6.11 -10.94 4.89
C LYS A 91 6.10 -11.69 3.55
N HIS A 92 6.21 -10.96 2.46
CA HIS A 92 6.15 -11.48 1.10
C HIS A 92 7.53 -11.57 0.43
N SER A 93 8.58 -11.07 1.08
CA SER A 93 9.91 -11.01 0.47
C SER A 93 10.56 -12.38 0.36
N TRP A 94 10.66 -12.86 -0.88
CA TRP A 94 11.31 -14.13 -1.21
C TRP A 94 12.77 -14.18 -0.74
N LEU A 95 13.48 -13.05 -0.88
CA LEU A 95 14.88 -12.95 -0.49
C LEU A 95 15.04 -13.09 1.02
N LEU A 96 14.24 -12.37 1.81
CA LEU A 96 14.31 -12.46 3.27
C LEU A 96 13.93 -13.86 3.77
N VAL A 97 12.92 -14.50 3.16
CA VAL A 97 12.56 -15.88 3.50
C VAL A 97 13.76 -16.82 3.37
N ARG A 98 14.57 -16.68 2.30
CA ARG A 98 15.77 -17.49 2.10
C ARG A 98 16.91 -17.16 3.07
N LEU A 99 17.08 -15.89 3.44
CA LEU A 99 18.19 -15.45 4.27
C LEU A 99 18.00 -15.74 5.76
N ILE A 100 16.80 -15.48 6.29
CA ILE A 100 16.53 -15.54 7.74
C ILE A 100 15.47 -16.57 8.13
N GLY A 101 14.80 -17.19 7.15
CA GLY A 101 13.75 -18.17 7.38
C GLY A 101 12.39 -17.56 7.73
N LEU A 102 11.33 -18.35 7.52
CA LEU A 102 9.94 -17.91 7.74
C LEU A 102 9.65 -17.53 9.20
N HIS A 103 10.21 -18.25 10.17
CA HIS A 103 9.95 -18.00 11.58
C HIS A 103 10.51 -16.64 12.03
N THR A 104 11.74 -16.31 11.65
CA THR A 104 12.35 -15.01 11.96
C THR A 104 11.60 -13.88 11.27
N LEU A 105 11.10 -14.13 10.05
CA LEU A 105 10.30 -13.17 9.30
C LEU A 105 8.97 -12.87 9.99
N ASP A 106 8.32 -13.88 10.58
CA ASP A 106 7.10 -13.71 11.38
C ASP A 106 7.38 -12.86 12.63
N LEU A 107 8.49 -13.13 13.34
CA LEU A 107 8.91 -12.32 14.48
C LEU A 107 9.20 -10.87 14.07
N MET A 108 9.84 -10.67 12.91
CA MET A 108 10.11 -9.34 12.38
C MET A 108 8.82 -8.59 12.05
N HIS A 109 7.85 -9.26 11.43
CA HIS A 109 6.53 -8.68 11.16
C HIS A 109 5.82 -8.25 12.46
N ILE A 110 5.84 -9.09 13.50
CA ILE A 110 5.28 -8.76 14.82
C ILE A 110 6.01 -7.57 15.45
N ALA A 111 7.34 -7.57 15.42
CA ALA A 111 8.15 -6.50 15.99
C ALA A 111 7.91 -5.16 15.27
N LEU A 112 7.85 -5.16 13.94
CA LEU A 112 7.53 -3.98 13.14
C LEU A 112 6.09 -3.50 13.39
N GLY A 113 5.13 -4.41 13.54
CA GLY A 113 3.75 -4.07 13.88
C GLY A 113 3.64 -3.37 15.25
N LEU A 114 4.31 -3.92 16.28
CA LEU A 114 4.35 -3.33 17.62
C LEU A 114 5.08 -1.97 17.63
N LEU A 115 6.25 -1.91 17.01
CA LEU A 115 7.03 -0.67 16.89
C LEU A 115 6.22 0.40 16.14
N GLY A 116 5.57 0.00 15.06
CA GLY A 116 4.70 0.85 14.25
C GLY A 116 3.59 1.47 15.07
N PHE A 117 2.80 0.61 15.74
CA PHE A 117 1.70 1.06 16.57
C PHE A 117 2.15 1.96 17.72
N TYR A 118 3.19 1.58 18.45
CA TYR A 118 3.67 2.32 19.62
C TYR A 118 4.22 3.69 19.24
N SER A 119 5.12 3.75 18.25
CA SER A 119 5.66 5.03 17.77
C SER A 119 4.58 5.91 17.16
N GLY A 120 3.65 5.34 16.39
CA GLY A 120 2.51 6.08 15.86
C GLY A 120 1.62 6.69 16.95
N CYS A 121 1.35 5.95 18.03
CA CYS A 121 0.64 6.46 19.21
C CYS A 121 1.39 7.61 19.88
N ILE A 122 2.72 7.49 20.07
CA ILE A 122 3.55 8.58 20.60
C ILE A 122 3.39 9.83 19.75
N GLY A 123 3.37 9.72 18.42
CA GLY A 123 3.18 10.86 17.53
C GLY A 123 1.85 11.60 17.74
N LEU A 124 0.81 10.95 18.27
CA LEU A 124 -0.50 11.56 18.51
C LEU A 124 -0.62 12.24 19.89
N LEU A 125 0.15 11.79 20.89
CA LEU A 125 0.10 12.31 22.27
C LEU A 125 0.47 13.79 22.42
N PRO A 126 1.50 14.34 21.71
CA PRO A 126 1.80 15.77 21.77
C PRO A 126 0.62 16.63 21.30
N LYS A 127 -0.15 16.18 20.31
CA LYS A 127 -1.32 16.91 19.84
C LYS A 127 -2.44 16.93 20.88
N SER A 128 -2.72 15.80 21.55
CA SER A 128 -3.78 15.72 22.55
C SER A 128 -3.49 16.57 23.79
N ARG A 129 -2.21 16.62 24.24
CA ARG A 129 -1.79 17.47 25.37
C ARG A 129 -1.94 18.97 25.09
N TRP A 130 -1.66 19.40 23.87
CA TRP A 130 -1.79 20.82 23.49
C TRP A 130 -3.25 21.25 23.27
N TYR A 131 -4.10 20.38 22.73
CA TYR A 131 -5.52 20.66 22.55
C TYR A 131 -6.38 20.38 23.78
N GLY A 132 -5.84 19.73 24.82
CA GLY A 132 -6.52 19.45 26.09
C GLY A 132 -7.04 20.69 26.82
N HIS A 133 -6.51 21.89 26.52
CA HIS A 133 -7.03 23.14 27.05
C HIS A 133 -8.17 23.78 26.22
N LYS A 134 -8.45 23.27 25.01
CA LYS A 134 -9.51 23.80 24.12
C LYS A 134 -10.16 22.65 23.30
N PRO A 135 -11.16 21.94 23.87
CA PRO A 135 -11.75 20.75 23.23
C PRO A 135 -12.34 21.01 21.84
N CYS A 136 -12.85 22.23 21.60
CA CYS A 136 -13.43 22.62 20.31
C CYS A 136 -12.41 22.63 19.15
N ILE A 137 -11.12 22.88 19.44
CA ILE A 137 -10.04 22.89 18.42
C ILE A 137 -9.58 21.46 18.10
N CYS A 138 -9.67 20.54 19.06
CA CYS A 138 -9.38 19.12 18.84
C CYS A 138 -10.36 18.49 17.85
N ILE A 139 -11.66 18.78 18.00
CA ILE A 139 -12.72 18.25 17.15
C ILE A 139 -12.58 18.77 15.72
N THR A 140 -12.35 20.06 15.53
CA THR A 140 -12.18 20.66 14.18
C THR A 140 -10.93 20.16 13.46
N HIS A 141 -9.83 19.87 14.18
CA HIS A 141 -8.63 19.30 13.58
C HIS A 141 -8.83 17.84 13.14
N SER A 142 -9.56 17.03 13.92
CA SER A 142 -9.90 15.64 13.58
C SER A 142 -10.82 15.53 12.37
N LEU A 143 -11.59 16.58 12.05
CA LEU A 143 -12.45 16.66 10.88
C LEU A 143 -11.72 17.04 9.58
N THR A 144 -10.42 17.37 9.64
CA THR A 144 -9.62 17.54 8.42
C THR A 144 -9.39 16.19 7.74
N LYS A 145 -9.24 16.16 6.41
CA LYS A 145 -8.94 14.91 5.67
C LYS A 145 -7.71 14.17 6.25
N HIS A 146 -6.67 14.92 6.60
CA HIS A 146 -5.48 14.38 7.28
C HIS A 146 -5.83 13.76 8.64
N GLY A 147 -6.54 14.50 9.50
CA GLY A 147 -6.93 14.05 10.83
C GLY A 147 -7.84 12.82 10.81
N PHE A 148 -8.85 12.82 9.95
CA PHE A 148 -9.80 11.71 9.80
C PHE A 148 -9.10 10.45 9.30
N CYS A 149 -8.32 10.53 8.20
CA CYS A 149 -7.56 9.39 7.70
C CYS A 149 -6.54 8.88 8.73
N GLY A 150 -5.90 9.77 9.49
CA GLY A 150 -4.92 9.39 10.51
C GLY A 150 -5.57 8.66 11.68
N LEU A 151 -6.73 9.15 12.15
CA LEU A 151 -7.47 8.52 13.24
C LEU A 151 -8.07 7.18 12.84
N LEU A 152 -8.65 7.09 11.64
CA LEU A 152 -9.14 5.82 11.09
C LEU A 152 -7.99 4.82 10.91
N GLY A 153 -6.84 5.28 10.39
CA GLY A 153 -5.63 4.48 10.26
C GLY A 153 -5.14 3.93 11.60
N LEU A 154 -5.16 4.74 12.66
CA LEU A 154 -4.85 4.29 14.02
C LEU A 154 -5.78 3.16 14.47
N PHE A 155 -7.11 3.34 14.38
CA PHE A 155 -8.06 2.32 14.83
C PHE A 155 -7.96 1.02 14.03
N LEU A 156 -7.78 1.11 12.71
CA LEU A 156 -7.56 -0.06 11.87
C LEU A 156 -6.24 -0.76 12.21
N THR A 157 -5.17 -0.01 12.47
CA THR A 157 -3.88 -0.56 12.90
C THR A 157 -3.99 -1.23 14.28
N ALA A 158 -4.76 -0.65 15.20
CA ALA A 158 -5.05 -1.28 16.50
C ALA A 158 -5.82 -2.60 16.31
N GLY A 159 -6.83 -2.63 15.45
CA GLY A 159 -7.56 -3.85 15.09
C GLY A 159 -6.65 -4.92 14.45
N CYS A 160 -5.74 -4.49 13.57
CA CYS A 160 -4.71 -5.35 12.98
C CYS A 160 -3.81 -5.96 14.06
N LEU A 161 -3.31 -5.14 14.99
CA LEU A 161 -2.44 -5.61 16.08
C LEU A 161 -3.17 -6.62 16.98
N LEU A 162 -4.40 -6.31 17.41
CA LEU A 162 -5.20 -7.19 18.27
C LEU A 162 -5.53 -8.52 17.59
N SER A 163 -5.94 -8.49 16.32
CA SER A 163 -6.18 -9.71 15.54
C SER A 163 -4.89 -10.51 15.29
N GLY A 164 -3.76 -9.84 15.09
CA GLY A 164 -2.44 -10.47 14.97
C GLY A 164 -2.00 -11.18 16.25
N LEU A 165 -2.20 -10.54 17.40
CA LEU A 165 -1.95 -11.17 18.71
C LEU A 165 -2.87 -12.36 18.95
N ALA A 166 -4.14 -12.26 18.58
CA ALA A 166 -5.08 -13.38 18.68
C ALA A 166 -4.66 -14.57 17.79
N LEU A 167 -4.08 -14.31 16.61
CA LEU A 167 -3.58 -15.35 15.70
C LEU A 167 -2.41 -16.16 16.27
N LEU A 168 -1.70 -15.66 17.29
CA LEU A 168 -0.67 -16.41 18.00
C LEU A 168 -1.26 -17.57 18.82
N GLY A 169 -2.49 -17.41 19.32
CA GLY A 169 -3.19 -18.44 20.10
C GLY A 169 -4.24 -19.22 19.32
N VAL A 170 -4.87 -18.59 18.31
CA VAL A 170 -6.01 -19.17 17.57
C VAL A 170 -5.78 -19.04 16.07
N ARG A 171 -5.65 -20.18 15.38
CA ARG A 171 -5.58 -20.22 13.91
C ARG A 171 -6.98 -20.36 13.32
N ASN A 172 -7.51 -19.25 12.80
CA ASN A 172 -8.82 -19.20 12.16
C ASN A 172 -8.74 -18.39 10.85
N VAL A 173 -9.37 -18.89 9.78
CA VAL A 173 -9.32 -18.27 8.44
C VAL A 173 -9.97 -16.88 8.44
N SER A 174 -11.14 -16.72 9.06
CA SER A 174 -11.82 -15.43 9.17
C SER A 174 -10.99 -14.43 9.96
N LEU A 175 -10.35 -14.86 11.04
CA LEU A 175 -9.45 -14.00 11.83
C LEU A 175 -8.22 -13.56 11.01
N ASN A 176 -7.64 -14.46 10.22
CA ASN A 176 -6.53 -14.14 9.31
C ASN A 176 -6.96 -13.13 8.24
N LEU A 177 -8.11 -13.36 7.61
CA LEU A 177 -8.66 -12.41 6.64
C LEU A 177 -8.93 -11.03 7.27
N SER A 178 -9.55 -10.99 8.45
CA SER A 178 -9.77 -9.73 9.18
C SER A 178 -8.45 -9.02 9.50
N HIS A 179 -7.43 -9.75 9.99
CA HIS A 179 -6.11 -9.18 10.28
C HIS A 179 -5.50 -8.50 9.04
N ARG A 180 -5.55 -9.19 7.90
CA ARG A 180 -5.02 -8.68 6.63
C ARG A 180 -5.81 -7.46 6.12
N LEU A 181 -7.14 -7.50 6.21
CA LEU A 181 -8.00 -6.36 5.84
C LEU A 181 -7.75 -5.13 6.74
N PHE A 182 -7.64 -5.33 8.05
CA PHE A 182 -7.31 -4.26 8.99
C PHE A 182 -5.91 -3.69 8.72
N GLY A 183 -4.91 -4.55 8.48
CA GLY A 183 -3.55 -4.14 8.18
C GLY A 183 -3.45 -3.32 6.90
N LEU A 184 -4.01 -3.82 5.80
CA LEU A 184 -3.98 -3.14 4.52
C LEU A 184 -4.79 -1.83 4.54
N SER A 185 -5.99 -1.86 5.10
CA SER A 185 -6.84 -0.65 5.19
C SER A 185 -6.23 0.39 6.14
N GLY A 186 -5.62 -0.06 7.24
CA GLY A 186 -4.89 0.80 8.18
C GLY A 186 -3.68 1.46 7.53
N PHE A 187 -2.92 0.71 6.72
CA PHE A 187 -1.84 1.26 5.91
C PHE A 187 -2.35 2.31 4.91
N PHE A 188 -3.41 2.02 4.14
CA PHE A 188 -3.99 2.98 3.20
C PHE A 188 -4.49 4.26 3.87
N CYS A 189 -5.16 4.16 5.01
CA CYS A 189 -5.61 5.34 5.75
C CYS A 189 -4.42 6.16 6.25
N SER A 190 -3.39 5.50 6.77
CA SER A 190 -2.19 6.16 7.28
C SER A 190 -1.39 6.87 6.19
N ILE A 191 -1.16 6.21 5.05
CA ILE A 191 -0.45 6.81 3.91
C ILE A 191 -1.26 7.91 3.22
N CYS A 192 -2.59 7.81 3.17
CA CYS A 192 -3.47 8.91 2.76
C CYS A 192 -3.37 10.10 3.74
N SER A 193 -3.32 9.83 5.05
CA SER A 193 -3.11 10.88 6.05
C SER A 193 -1.78 11.61 5.82
N GLN A 194 -0.71 10.87 5.55
CA GLN A 194 0.60 11.42 5.19
C GLN A 194 0.55 12.25 3.90
N TRP A 195 -0.14 11.75 2.87
CA TRP A 195 -0.36 12.49 1.63
C TRP A 195 -1.02 13.85 1.85
N PHE A 196 -2.08 13.88 2.67
CA PHE A 196 -2.76 15.12 3.02
C PHE A 196 -1.89 16.03 3.91
N ALA A 197 -1.04 15.46 4.77
CA ALA A 197 -0.12 16.21 5.62
C ALA A 197 0.86 17.08 4.81
N TYR A 198 1.22 16.66 3.59
CA TYR A 198 2.06 17.48 2.71
C TYR A 198 1.40 18.79 2.24
N ASN A 199 0.09 18.94 2.40
CA ASN A 199 -0.61 20.21 2.14
C ASN A 199 -0.63 21.15 3.36
N SER A 200 -0.21 20.66 4.53
CA SER A 200 -0.26 21.41 5.78
C SER A 200 0.65 22.63 5.76
N GLY A 201 0.37 23.58 6.67
CA GLY A 201 1.23 24.75 6.87
C GLY A 201 2.65 24.37 7.31
N PHE A 202 2.83 23.24 8.01
CA PHE A 202 4.17 22.74 8.35
C PHE A 202 4.93 22.37 7.08
N ALA A 203 4.36 21.54 6.20
CA ALA A 203 5.04 21.11 5.00
C ALA A 203 5.42 22.26 4.06
N ARG A 204 4.51 23.24 3.89
CA ARG A 204 4.75 24.44 3.06
C ARG A 204 5.87 25.35 3.59
N ARG A 205 6.18 25.30 4.90
CA ARG A 205 7.29 26.06 5.49
C ARG A 205 8.63 25.32 5.41
N GLU A 206 8.61 23.99 5.40
CA GLU A 206 9.83 23.17 5.47
C GLU A 206 10.38 22.74 4.10
N TRP A 207 9.52 22.68 3.08
CA TRP A 207 9.86 22.21 1.74
C TRP A 207 9.36 23.17 0.66
N ARG A 208 10.12 23.28 -0.44
CA ARG A 208 9.65 23.95 -1.66
C ARG A 208 8.54 23.14 -2.31
N GLU A 209 7.69 23.79 -3.09
CA GLU A 209 6.55 23.13 -3.75
C GLU A 209 6.94 21.94 -4.62
N GLN A 210 8.06 22.02 -5.34
CA GLN A 210 8.58 20.90 -6.13
C GLN A 210 8.90 19.67 -5.27
N HIS A 211 9.52 19.85 -4.10
CA HIS A 211 9.80 18.76 -3.17
C HIS A 211 8.51 18.17 -2.61
N ILE A 212 7.51 18.99 -2.32
CA ILE A 212 6.18 18.53 -1.89
C ILE A 212 5.52 17.66 -2.98
N LYS A 213 5.62 18.07 -4.25
CA LYS A 213 5.11 17.29 -5.40
C LYS A 213 5.84 15.94 -5.52
N LEU A 214 7.16 15.91 -5.35
CA LEU A 214 7.95 14.69 -5.37
C LEU A 214 7.61 13.75 -4.20
N LEU A 215 7.48 14.29 -2.98
CA LEU A 215 7.07 13.51 -1.80
C LEU A 215 5.70 12.88 -2.00
N LYS A 216 4.76 13.63 -2.57
CA LYS A 216 3.47 13.08 -2.98
C LYS A 216 3.66 11.98 -4.00
N LEU A 217 4.26 12.26 -5.15
CA LEU A 217 4.44 11.26 -6.20
C LEU A 217 5.08 9.96 -5.69
N GLY A 218 6.14 10.07 -4.88
CA GLY A 218 6.77 8.91 -4.23
C GLY A 218 5.84 8.19 -3.26
N THR A 219 5.02 8.91 -2.49
CA THR A 219 3.98 8.31 -1.64
C THR A 219 2.95 7.54 -2.46
N LEU A 220 2.56 8.02 -3.65
CA LEU A 220 1.67 7.28 -4.56
C LEU A 220 2.33 6.00 -5.07
N ALA A 221 3.60 6.11 -5.49
CA ALA A 221 4.37 4.95 -5.92
C ALA A 221 4.48 3.90 -4.81
N ILE A 222 4.66 4.31 -3.56
CA ILE A 222 4.67 3.41 -2.39
C ILE A 222 3.32 2.73 -2.19
N ILE A 223 2.20 3.46 -2.31
CA ILE A 223 0.87 2.85 -2.22
C ILE A 223 0.77 1.69 -3.22
N LEU A 224 1.14 1.92 -4.48
CA LEU A 224 1.08 0.91 -5.52
C LEU A 224 2.04 -0.24 -5.24
N THR A 225 3.31 0.06 -4.97
CA THR A 225 4.38 -0.95 -4.85
C THR A 225 4.37 -1.72 -3.53
N VAL A 226 3.89 -1.16 -2.42
CA VAL A 226 3.76 -1.89 -1.15
C VAL A 226 2.50 -2.74 -1.13
N ALA A 227 1.37 -2.20 -1.61
CA ALA A 227 0.10 -2.89 -1.52
C ALA A 227 -0.15 -3.94 -2.62
N HIS A 228 0.58 -3.90 -3.74
CA HIS A 228 0.27 -4.75 -4.90
C HIS A 228 0.17 -6.24 -4.55
N TYR A 229 1.14 -6.77 -3.80
CA TYR A 229 1.21 -8.19 -3.50
C TYR A 229 0.09 -8.60 -2.55
N GLU A 230 -0.15 -7.79 -1.51
CA GLU A 230 -1.20 -8.05 -0.54
C GLU A 230 -2.59 -7.98 -1.19
N LEU A 231 -2.82 -7.02 -2.08
CA LEU A 231 -4.06 -6.92 -2.88
C LEU A 231 -4.25 -8.15 -3.77
N TRP A 232 -3.19 -8.61 -4.43
CA TRP A 232 -3.23 -9.82 -5.25
C TRP A 232 -3.58 -11.06 -4.43
N CYS A 233 -2.93 -11.23 -3.27
CA CYS A 233 -3.24 -12.34 -2.37
C CYS A 233 -4.67 -12.26 -1.83
N LEU A 234 -5.15 -11.07 -1.44
CA LEU A 234 -6.54 -10.91 -0.99
C LEU A 234 -7.54 -11.21 -2.11
N ALA A 235 -7.29 -10.76 -3.34
CA ALA A 235 -8.14 -11.06 -4.48
C ALA A 235 -8.23 -12.58 -4.73
N ARG A 236 -7.08 -13.27 -4.70
CA ARG A 236 -7.03 -14.73 -4.84
C ARG A 236 -7.83 -15.42 -3.74
N ASP A 237 -7.68 -15.00 -2.49
CA ASP A 237 -8.34 -15.64 -1.37
C ASP A 237 -9.86 -15.40 -1.38
N ILE A 238 -10.30 -14.21 -1.80
CA ILE A 238 -11.73 -13.91 -2.01
C ILE A 238 -12.31 -14.82 -3.10
N VAL A 239 -11.62 -14.96 -4.23
CA VAL A 239 -12.05 -15.86 -5.32
C VAL A 239 -12.15 -17.30 -4.85
N GLN A 240 -11.22 -17.77 -4.01
CA GLN A 240 -11.25 -19.12 -3.45
C GLN A 240 -12.38 -19.34 -2.43
N LEU A 241 -12.81 -18.28 -1.74
CA LEU A 241 -13.91 -18.32 -0.78
C LEU A 241 -15.29 -18.16 -1.42
N MET A 242 -15.36 -17.77 -2.71
CA MET A 242 -16.64 -17.67 -3.42
C MET A 242 -17.26 -19.06 -3.65
N PRO A 243 -18.58 -19.22 -3.41
CA PRO A 243 -19.31 -20.42 -3.77
C PRO A 243 -19.18 -20.69 -5.28
N LYS A 244 -19.04 -21.97 -5.68
CA LYS A 244 -18.82 -22.35 -7.09
C LYS A 244 -20.01 -21.97 -7.97
N GLU A 245 -21.20 -21.95 -7.38
CA GLU A 245 -22.48 -21.60 -8.00
C GLU A 245 -22.47 -20.16 -8.55
N THR A 246 -21.64 -19.28 -7.97
CA THR A 246 -21.47 -17.89 -8.42
C THR A 246 -20.80 -17.81 -9.79
N PHE A 247 -19.96 -18.78 -10.16
CA PHE A 247 -19.25 -18.82 -11.45
C PHE A 247 -20.07 -19.51 -12.55
N GLU A 248 -21.01 -20.40 -12.19
CA GLU A 248 -21.88 -21.09 -13.15
C GLU A 248 -22.94 -20.16 -13.76
N ILE A 249 -23.31 -19.08 -13.06
CA ILE A 249 -24.24 -18.06 -13.55
C ILE A 249 -23.64 -17.28 -14.74
N PHE A 250 -22.31 -17.06 -14.75
CA PHE A 250 -21.63 -16.33 -15.83
C PHE A 250 -21.35 -17.17 -17.08
N HIS A 251 -21.57 -18.48 -17.03
CA HIS A 251 -21.37 -19.39 -18.17
C HIS A 251 -22.68 -19.78 -18.88
N ARG A 252 -23.82 -19.23 -18.48
CA ARG A 252 -25.14 -19.48 -19.11
C ARG A 252 -25.64 -18.36 -20.04
N ASP A 253 -24.87 -17.29 -20.20
CA ASP A 253 -25.10 -16.22 -21.19
C ASP A 253 -24.04 -16.27 -22.30
#